data_AF-A0A7C7KQX8-F1
#
_entry.id   AF-A0A7C7KQX8-F1
#
_cell.length_a   1.000
_cell.length_b   1.000
_cell.length_c   1.000
_cell.angle_alpha   90.00
_cell.angle_beta   90.00
_cell.angle_gamma   90.00
#
_symmetry.space_group_name_H-M   'P 1'
#
loop_
_entity.id
_entity.type
_entity.pdbx_description
1 polymer ?
#
loop_
_entity_poly.entity_id
_entity_poly.type
_entity_poly.pdbx_seq_one_letter_code
_entity_poly.pdbx_strand_id
1 'polypeptide(L)'
;MKIGEGKGFMGISLREVFRVYIALHRKEGFLGVFIEAPKKEKPDFITVIFYTDSHTTLERLKGNLKKLRESLSSLGLEVRKLEVLGRKEEDFSGLMSEELGSGLFNLRV
;
A
#
# COMPACT_ATOMS: atom_id res chain seq x y z
N MET A 1 -16.84 -16.57 -4.27
CA MET A 1 -16.55 -15.11 -4.17
C MET A 1 -17.20 -14.40 -5.33
N LYS A 2 -17.95 -13.31 -5.09
CA LYS A 2 -18.52 -12.50 -6.17
C LYS A 2 -17.40 -11.71 -6.86
N ILE A 3 -17.53 -11.53 -8.17
CA ILE A 3 -16.61 -10.73 -8.97
C ILE A 3 -16.71 -9.28 -8.49
N GLY A 4 -15.62 -8.70 -7.97
CA GLY A 4 -15.53 -7.27 -7.64
C GLY A 4 -15.54 -6.91 -6.14
N GLU A 5 -15.68 -7.88 -5.21
CA GLU A 5 -15.51 -7.59 -3.77
C GLU A 5 -14.01 -7.46 -3.44
N GLY A 6 -13.59 -6.28 -2.99
CA GLY A 6 -12.24 -6.03 -2.50
C GLY A 6 -12.21 -6.13 -0.98
N LYS A 7 -11.44 -7.07 -0.42
CA LYS A 7 -11.18 -7.10 1.03
C LYS A 7 -9.99 -6.21 1.34
N GLY A 8 -10.24 -4.95 1.68
CA GLY A 8 -9.22 -4.05 2.21
C GLY A 8 -9.00 -4.31 3.70
N PHE A 9 -7.77 -4.18 4.18
CA PHE A 9 -7.49 -4.21 5.62
C PHE A 9 -6.66 -2.98 5.95
N MET A 10 -7.26 -1.98 6.59
CA MET A 10 -6.50 -0.82 7.07
C MET A 10 -6.02 -1.13 8.48
N GLY A 11 -4.71 -1.27 8.64
CA GLY A 11 -4.08 -1.21 9.94
C GLY A 11 -3.37 0.12 10.13
N ILE A 12 -3.53 0.73 11.30
CA ILE A 12 -2.92 2.01 11.68
C ILE A 12 -1.95 1.73 12.83
N SER A 13 -0.65 2.01 12.64
CA SER A 13 0.33 1.92 13.73
C SER A 13 0.30 3.16 14.64
N LEU A 14 0.50 2.98 15.95
CA LEU A 14 0.37 4.02 16.99
C LEU A 14 1.61 4.91 17.20
N ARG A 15 2.69 4.72 16.43
CA ARG A 15 3.95 5.52 16.53
C ARG A 15 3.83 6.93 15.90
N GLU A 16 4.94 7.64 15.70
CA GLU A 16 4.99 8.98 15.07
C GLU A 16 4.65 9.01 13.56
N VAL A 17 4.34 7.85 12.97
CA VAL A 17 3.95 7.71 11.56
C VAL A 17 2.59 7.02 11.45
N PHE A 18 1.74 7.51 10.55
CA PHE A 18 0.63 6.77 9.99
C PHE A 18 1.16 5.73 9.02
N ARG A 19 0.77 4.48 9.23
CA ARG A 19 0.93 3.41 8.26
C ARG A 19 -0.45 2.98 7.83
N VAL A 20 -0.62 2.73 6.54
CA VAL A 20 -1.82 2.18 5.94
C VAL A 20 -1.40 1.01 5.10
N TYR A 21 -2.02 -0.12 5.37
CA TYR A 21 -1.92 -1.32 4.56
C TYR A 21 -3.24 -1.46 3.81
N ILE A 22 -3.20 -1.94 2.57
CA ILE A 22 -4.39 -2.23 1.77
C ILE A 22 -4.09 -3.50 1.00
N ALA A 23 -4.79 -4.59 1.29
CA ALA A 23 -4.81 -5.78 0.44
C ALA A 23 -5.99 -5.65 -0.55
N LEU A 24 -5.79 -6.01 -1.81
CA LEU A 24 -6.84 -6.06 -2.82
C LEU A 24 -6.73 -7.38 -3.58
N HIS A 25 -7.77 -8.19 -3.55
CA HIS A 25 -7.84 -9.43 -4.32
C HIS A 25 -8.65 -9.18 -5.59
N ARG A 26 -8.02 -9.34 -6.74
CA ARG A 26 -8.66 -9.22 -8.05
C ARG A 26 -8.68 -10.59 -8.73
N LYS A 27 -9.45 -10.71 -9.81
CA LYS A 27 -9.36 -11.90 -10.69
C LYS A 27 -7.94 -12.14 -11.22
N GLU A 28 -7.20 -11.06 -11.41
CA GLU A 28 -5.87 -11.03 -12.04
C GLU A 28 -4.72 -11.28 -11.05
N GLY A 29 -5.03 -11.41 -9.75
CA GLY A 29 -4.05 -11.62 -8.69
C GLY A 29 -4.24 -10.69 -7.48
N PHE A 30 -3.23 -10.69 -6.62
CA PHE A 30 -3.14 -9.90 -5.40
C PHE A 30 -2.47 -8.54 -5.66
N LEU A 31 -2.95 -7.50 -4.98
CA LEU A 31 -2.31 -6.19 -4.89
C LEU A 31 -2.32 -5.69 -3.45
N GLY A 32 -1.15 -5.70 -2.82
CA GLY A 32 -0.87 -5.04 -1.56
C GLY A 32 -0.38 -3.61 -1.78
N VAL A 33 -0.84 -2.66 -0.96
CA VAL A 33 -0.36 -1.29 -0.92
C VAL A 33 0.04 -0.97 0.51
N PHE A 34 1.29 -0.56 0.68
CA PHE A 34 1.80 -0.01 1.92
C PHE A 34 2.03 1.49 1.73
N ILE A 35 1.49 2.29 2.63
CA ILE A 35 1.67 3.74 2.67
C ILE A 35 2.17 4.10 4.07
N GLU A 36 3.22 4.90 4.16
CA GLU A 36 3.72 5.46 5.40
C GLU A 36 3.89 6.98 5.26
N ALA A 37 3.40 7.72 6.25
CA ALA A 37 3.51 9.17 6.33
C ALA A 37 3.60 9.61 7.81
N PRO A 38 4.23 10.73 8.16
CA PRO A 38 4.32 11.20 9.54
C PRO A 38 2.96 11.68 10.08
N LYS A 39 2.74 11.53 11.40
CA LYS A 39 1.55 12.01 12.10
C LYS A 39 1.61 13.51 12.37
N LYS A 40 1.59 14.29 11.29
CA LYS A 40 1.58 15.76 11.32
C LYS A 40 0.32 16.26 10.61
N GLU A 41 -0.17 17.43 11.00
CA GLU A 41 -1.27 18.11 10.31
C GLU A 41 -0.97 18.32 8.82
N LYS A 42 0.31 18.60 8.51
CA LYS A 42 0.85 18.64 7.15
C LYS A 42 2.04 17.67 7.06
N PRO A 43 1.84 16.48 6.49
CA PRO A 43 2.93 15.53 6.25
C PRO A 43 3.97 16.15 5.31
N ASP A 44 5.25 15.95 5.63
CA ASP A 44 6.40 16.43 4.85
C ASP A 44 6.98 15.35 3.93
N PHE A 45 6.73 14.07 4.25
CA PHE A 45 7.17 12.95 3.42
C PHE A 45 6.10 11.87 3.26
N ILE A 46 6.30 11.02 2.24
CA ILE A 46 5.51 9.82 2.02
C ILE A 46 6.39 8.68 1.47
N THR A 47 6.08 7.47 1.93
CA THR A 47 6.55 6.22 1.35
C THR A 47 5.35 5.44 0.83
N VAL A 48 5.45 4.92 -0.39
CA VAL A 48 4.44 4.06 -1.00
C VAL A 48 5.12 2.83 -1.61
N ILE A 49 4.69 1.64 -1.22
CA ILE A 49 5.22 0.38 -1.77
C ILE A 49 4.04 -0.47 -2.24
N PHE A 50 4.07 -0.88 -3.49
CA PHE A 50 3.10 -1.83 -4.05
C PHE A 50 3.68 -3.24 -4.02
N TYR A 51 2.87 -4.23 -3.67
CA TYR A 51 3.18 -5.65 -3.68
C TYR A 51 2.20 -6.34 -4.61
N THR A 52 2.66 -7.15 -5.55
CA THR A 52 1.76 -7.92 -6.41
C THR A 52 2.44 -9.18 -6.91
N ASP A 53 1.67 -10.25 -7.05
CA ASP A 53 2.09 -11.51 -7.68
C ASP A 53 1.81 -11.53 -9.20
N SER A 54 1.05 -10.54 -9.69
CA SER A 54 0.63 -10.43 -11.08
C SER A 54 1.66 -9.67 -11.91
N HIS A 55 2.32 -10.36 -12.84
CA HIS A 55 3.32 -9.74 -13.73
C HIS A 55 2.74 -8.57 -14.55
N THR A 56 1.51 -8.72 -15.04
CA THR A 56 0.81 -7.65 -15.78
C THR A 56 0.56 -6.42 -14.90
N THR A 57 0.11 -6.63 -13.66
CA THR A 57 -0.12 -5.52 -12.70
C THR A 57 1.20 -4.84 -12.33
N LEU A 58 2.25 -5.63 -12.13
CA LEU A 58 3.60 -5.15 -11.81
C LEU A 58 4.15 -4.20 -12.89
N GLU A 59 4.11 -4.61 -14.15
CA GLU A 59 4.61 -3.80 -15.26
C GLU A 59 3.74 -2.54 -15.48
N ARG A 60 2.42 -2.67 -15.33
CA ARG A 60 1.50 -1.52 -15.42
C ARG A 60 1.77 -0.50 -14.31
N LEU A 61 2.00 -0.93 -13.08
CA LEU A 61 2.31 -0.04 -11.96
C LEU A 61 3.67 0.63 -12.15
N LYS A 62 4.70 -0.13 -12.56
CA LYS A 62 6.02 0.41 -12.89
C LYS A 62 5.94 1.55 -13.92
N GLY A 63 5.17 1.36 -14.99
CA GLY A 63 4.95 2.38 -16.02
C GLY A 63 4.29 3.67 -15.51
N ASN A 64 3.58 3.61 -14.38
CA ASN A 64 2.89 4.76 -13.79
C ASN A 64 3.63 5.39 -12.59
N LEU A 65 4.74 4.80 -12.12
CA LEU A 65 5.44 5.30 -10.93
C LEU A 65 5.93 6.74 -11.08
N LYS A 66 6.42 7.11 -12.27
CA LYS A 66 6.89 8.47 -12.53
C LYS A 66 5.77 9.51 -12.31
N LYS A 67 4.61 9.26 -12.92
CA LYS A 67 3.44 10.13 -12.81
C LYS A 67 2.92 10.21 -11.37
N LEU A 68 2.93 9.08 -10.65
CA LEU A 68 2.55 9.06 -9.23
C LEU A 68 3.53 9.87 -8.38
N ARG A 69 4.84 9.74 -8.61
CA ARG A 69 5.86 10.54 -7.92
C ARG A 69 5.63 12.04 -8.15
N GLU A 70 5.42 12.45 -9.40
CA GLU A 70 5.14 13.86 -9.75
C GLU A 70 3.87 14.37 -9.05
N SER A 71 2.82 13.55 -8.99
CA SER A 71 1.56 13.90 -8.32
C SER A 71 1.72 14.01 -6.80
N LEU A 72 2.56 13.18 -6.17
CA LEU A 72 2.83 13.28 -4.73
C LEU A 72 3.71 14.49 -4.41
N SER A 73 4.72 14.75 -5.23
CA SER A 73 5.59 15.92 -5.05
C SER A 73 4.87 17.25 -5.27
N SER A 74 3.87 17.31 -6.17
CA SER A 74 3.05 18.52 -6.33
C SER A 74 2.17 18.84 -5.11
N LEU A 75 1.90 17.85 -4.25
CA LEU A 75 1.25 18.05 -2.96
C LEU A 75 2.23 18.54 -1.86
N GLY A 76 3.49 18.77 -2.22
CA GLY A 76 4.54 19.18 -1.28
C GLY A 76 5.15 18.02 -0.48
N LEU A 77 4.90 16.77 -0.87
CA LEU A 77 5.44 15.59 -0.20
C LEU A 77 6.81 15.20 -0.76
N GLU A 78 7.79 15.02 0.14
CA GLU A 78 9.04 14.33 -0.18
C GLU A 78 8.76 12.83 -0.37
N VAL A 79 8.91 12.33 -1.60
CA VAL A 79 8.72 10.90 -1.89
C VAL A 79 9.99 10.12 -1.56
N ARG A 80 10.10 9.69 -0.31
CA ARG A 80 11.26 8.93 0.22
C ARG A 80 11.42 7.59 -0.46
N LYS A 81 10.32 6.88 -0.67
CA LYS A 81 10.32 5.58 -1.32
C LYS A 81 9.05 5.36 -2.12
N LEU A 82 9.21 4.95 -3.37
CA LEU A 82 8.12 4.65 -4.29
C LEU A 82 8.56 3.50 -5.21
N GLU A 83 8.03 2.30 -4.98
CA GLU A 83 8.43 1.10 -5.73
C GLU A 83 7.28 0.09 -5.87
N VAL A 84 7.48 -0.88 -6.78
CA VAL A 84 6.58 -2.02 -6.99
C VAL A 84 7.41 -3.29 -6.86
N LEU A 85 7.01 -4.17 -5.95
CA LEU A 85 7.66 -5.43 -5.65
C LEU A 85 6.82 -6.61 -6.13
N GLY A 86 7.46 -7.55 -6.82
CA GLY A 86 6.88 -8.82 -7.21
C GLY A 86 6.89 -9.79 -6.03
N ARG A 87 5.85 -9.79 -5.20
CA ARG A 87 5.76 -10.62 -3.98
C ARG A 87 4.36 -11.20 -3.84
N LYS A 88 4.28 -12.32 -3.12
CA LYS A 88 3.00 -12.99 -2.88
C LYS A 88 2.26 -12.34 -1.71
N GLU A 89 0.98 -12.69 -1.57
CA GLU A 89 0.11 -12.21 -0.51
C GLU A 89 0.63 -12.61 0.89
N GLU A 90 1.24 -13.78 1.02
CA GLU A 90 1.73 -14.29 2.30
C GLU A 90 2.86 -13.39 2.84
N ASP A 91 3.74 -12.89 1.96
CA ASP A 91 4.81 -11.96 2.32
C ASP A 91 4.25 -10.64 2.86
N PHE A 92 3.18 -10.14 2.22
CA PHE A 92 2.51 -8.90 2.63
C PHE A 92 1.76 -9.07 3.96
N SER A 93 1.10 -10.22 4.13
CA SER A 93 0.37 -10.57 5.35
C SER A 93 1.29 -10.75 6.55
N GLY A 94 2.50 -11.31 6.34
CA GLY A 94 3.55 -11.37 7.34
C GLY A 94 3.98 -9.99 7.82
N LEU A 95 4.32 -9.09 6.89
CA LEU A 95 4.67 -7.69 7.20
C LEU A 95 3.57 -6.96 7.96
N MET A 96 2.31 -7.15 7.58
CA MET A 96 1.16 -6.57 8.29
C MET A 96 1.06 -7.08 9.73
N SER A 97 1.21 -8.40 9.92
CA SER A 97 1.05 -9.02 11.23
C SER A 97 2.13 -8.58 12.22
N GLU A 98 3.37 -8.43 11.75
CA GLU A 98 4.50 -7.94 12.56
C GLU A 98 4.32 -6.46 12.97
N GLU A 99 3.83 -5.61 12.06
CA GLU A 99 3.80 -4.16 12.26
C GLU A 99 2.53 -3.63 12.96
N LEU A 100 1.41 -4.33 12.83
CA LEU A 100 0.10 -3.86 13.30
C LEU A 100 -0.38 -4.54 14.59
N GLY A 101 0.17 -5.70 14.97
CA GLY A 101 -0.39 -6.50 16.05
C GLY A 101 -1.90 -6.77 15.84
N SER A 102 -2.69 -6.74 16.92
CA SER A 102 -4.14 -7.03 16.89
C SER A 102 -5.04 -5.89 16.36
N GLY A 103 -4.48 -4.77 15.90
CA GLY A 103 -5.21 -3.56 15.49
C GLY A 103 -5.68 -3.54 14.02
N LEU A 104 -6.12 -4.68 13.48
CA LEU A 104 -6.57 -4.82 12.09
C LEU A 104 -8.04 -4.44 11.94
N PHE A 105 -8.33 -3.38 11.18
CA PHE A 105 -9.70 -3.06 10.77
C PHE A 105 -9.98 -3.67 9.40
N ASN A 106 -10.98 -4.54 9.32
CA ASN A 106 -11.41 -5.17 8.09
C ASN A 106 -12.31 -4.19 7.32
N LEU A 107 -11.80 -3.60 6.25
CA LEU A 107 -12.56 -2.75 5.33
C LEU A 107 -13.21 -3.66 4.28
N ARG A 108 -14.49 -3.99 4.50
CA ARG A 108 -15.30 -4.59 3.42
C ARG A 108 -15.72 -3.46 2.47
N VAL A 109 -15.24 -3.49 1.23
CA VAL A 109 -15.60 -2.54 0.16
C VAL A 109 -16.13 -3.27 -1.06
#